data_AF-A0A7S4I7K0-F1
#
_entry.id   AF-A0A7S4I7K0-F1
#
_cell.length_a   1.000
_cell.length_b   1.000
_cell.length_c   1.000
_cell.angle_alpha   90.00
_cell.angle_beta   90.00
_cell.angle_gamma   90.00
#
_symmetry.space_group_name_H-M   'P 1'
#
loop_
_entity.id
_entity.type
_entity.pdbx_description
1 polymer ?
#
loop_
_entity_poly.entity_id
_entity_poly.type
_entity_poly.pdbx_seq_one_letter_code
_entity_poly.pdbx_strand_id
1 'polypeptide(L)'
;EESDFCNQLFKWSTEVLGYLTKSKETSDCVFSVSPEDISLYLPALPVVFLNGSESNVGESYKVMIDDYNLQFQEKLREMCNYASTPRAGLDRFFVMLFVVSQLKAISHTYVNHVNYVEEVHRKQIFAALGKELSLSDITACMRDIYKRKFSENKQPVPFSYCIRNNQNRKHLKSSIGFLSILEKETNQHIYMLPGGKEETTITMKISASIQIAMQSYRRVHGWLRHVFSEDTESYVLQANVKQYGSFILLLGTLLEDNQIDCKCACVLHHGQQLEIPLSTTDLPTAKEFSRAISSISEEQQEFSRLFRSMQLEGSLFVVGTIPIQPQLEKVLNLPECSLSKRFELQEQIIGLFVDHQIPGDILRFDGETDLSTEDKIQQVSYNVHTILELVASEVKQEEEQKQEQKLASRELLENFQCKLSSTSMRLERTHQLALETELIGMSTLQLLETQQQQLLDQDARLNEIGKSVSRMRNISCSISAELDYHSDLLQLPQEIPSAPGHSKKVSLLGKLFAQHEEHKYHTGPIKQESTGVVNEENIEEDNKEEDNPINSEHPATSATEVHSSIDQHEHSHVNLIQTQQDVFEMRRILENTFESDDVTADAV
;
A
#
# COMPACT_ATOMS: atom_id res chain seq x y z
N GLU A 1 -26.46 15.86 -37.45
CA GLU A 1 -27.33 17.05 -37.47
C GLU A 1 -26.65 18.29 -36.89
N GLU A 2 -26.44 18.45 -35.57
CA GLU A 2 -25.69 19.62 -35.03
C GLU A 2 -24.30 19.78 -35.65
N SER A 3 -23.54 18.68 -35.75
CA SER A 3 -22.25 18.62 -36.47
C SER A 3 -22.36 19.14 -37.91
N ASP A 4 -23.41 18.77 -38.64
CA ASP A 4 -23.61 19.16 -40.04
C ASP A 4 -23.99 20.64 -40.16
N PHE A 5 -24.81 21.16 -39.25
CA PHE A 5 -25.12 22.59 -39.18
C PHE A 5 -23.88 23.42 -38.85
N CYS A 6 -23.08 23.00 -37.85
CA CYS A 6 -21.81 23.65 -37.53
C CYS A 6 -20.82 23.60 -38.70
N ASN A 7 -20.73 22.47 -39.42
CA ASN A 7 -19.89 22.32 -40.61
C ASN A 7 -20.37 23.20 -41.78
N GLN A 8 -21.67 23.35 -41.97
CA GLN A 8 -22.25 24.25 -42.99
C GLN A 8 -22.06 25.72 -42.63
N LEU A 9 -22.24 26.10 -41.35
CA LEU A 9 -21.99 27.45 -40.85
C LEU A 9 -20.49 27.80 -40.93
N PHE A 10 -19.60 26.85 -40.62
CA PHE A 10 -18.16 27.00 -40.78
C PHE A 10 -17.77 27.14 -42.25
N LYS A 11 -18.30 26.29 -43.14
CA LYS A 11 -18.09 26.38 -44.59
C LYS A 11 -18.57 27.72 -45.15
N TRP A 12 -19.78 28.16 -44.81
CA TRP A 12 -20.29 29.45 -45.25
C TRP A 12 -19.48 30.62 -44.68
N SER A 13 -19.07 30.57 -43.41
CA SER A 13 -18.21 31.63 -42.83
C SER A 13 -16.82 31.67 -43.46
N THR A 14 -16.23 30.52 -43.84
CA THR A 14 -14.98 30.47 -44.60
C THR A 14 -15.13 30.90 -46.06
N GLU A 15 -16.27 30.65 -46.71
CA GLU A 15 -16.60 31.19 -48.04
C GLU A 15 -16.75 32.72 -48.01
N VAL A 16 -17.47 33.26 -47.01
CA VAL A 16 -17.59 34.71 -46.79
C VAL A 16 -16.24 35.34 -46.46
N LEU A 17 -15.43 34.74 -45.57
CA LEU A 17 -14.08 35.23 -45.27
C LEU A 17 -13.13 35.11 -46.48
N GLY A 18 -13.27 34.06 -47.29
CA GLY A 18 -12.54 33.88 -48.55
C GLY A 18 -12.90 34.94 -49.60
N TYR A 19 -14.17 35.36 -49.65
CA TYR A 19 -14.63 36.44 -50.51
C TYR A 19 -14.14 37.82 -50.02
N LEU A 20 -14.22 38.07 -48.71
CA LEU A 20 -13.70 39.29 -48.06
C LEU A 20 -12.18 39.43 -48.19
N THR A 21 -11.44 38.32 -48.18
CA THR A 21 -9.98 38.33 -48.38
C THR A 21 -9.59 38.47 -49.85
N LYS A 22 -10.38 37.98 -50.80
CA LYS A 22 -10.19 38.28 -52.24
C LYS A 22 -10.52 39.73 -52.61
N SER A 23 -11.57 40.34 -52.03
CA SER A 23 -11.88 41.76 -52.28
C SER A 23 -10.82 42.73 -51.73
N LYS A 24 -9.84 42.23 -50.99
CA LYS A 24 -8.70 42.99 -50.47
C LYS A 24 -7.75 43.48 -51.59
N GLU A 25 -7.77 42.84 -52.77
CA GLU A 25 -6.92 43.19 -53.93
C GLU A 25 -7.55 44.24 -54.87
N THR A 26 -8.85 44.54 -54.73
CA THR A 26 -9.57 45.48 -55.61
C THR A 26 -10.18 46.63 -54.81
N SER A 27 -9.62 47.83 -54.97
CA SER A 27 -9.90 49.01 -54.13
C SER A 27 -11.35 49.52 -54.13
N ASP A 28 -12.12 49.24 -55.18
CA ASP A 28 -13.40 49.92 -55.48
C ASP A 28 -14.64 49.01 -55.43
N CYS A 29 -14.56 47.83 -54.79
CA CYS A 29 -15.71 46.95 -54.65
C CYS A 29 -16.73 47.47 -53.60
N VAL A 30 -17.78 48.14 -54.08
CA VAL A 30 -19.02 48.38 -53.32
C VAL A 30 -19.63 47.03 -52.93
N PHE A 31 -19.98 46.86 -51.65
CA PHE A 31 -20.72 45.69 -51.17
C PHE A 31 -22.17 45.73 -51.66
N SER A 32 -22.44 45.17 -52.84
CA SER A 32 -23.79 44.80 -53.28
C SER A 32 -23.95 43.28 -53.20
N VAL A 33 -24.12 42.76 -51.98
CA VAL A 33 -24.61 41.38 -51.82
C VAL A 33 -26.13 41.44 -52.00
N SER A 34 -26.63 40.92 -53.12
CA SER A 34 -28.07 40.76 -53.30
C SER A 34 -28.59 39.80 -52.22
N PRO A 35 -29.68 40.14 -51.51
CA PRO A 35 -30.29 39.19 -50.57
C PRO A 35 -30.85 37.94 -51.26
N GLU A 36 -30.98 37.96 -52.59
CA GLU A 36 -31.44 36.82 -53.40
C GLU A 36 -30.31 35.79 -53.68
N ASP A 37 -29.04 36.19 -53.60
CA ASP A 37 -27.90 35.34 -53.97
C ASP A 37 -27.33 34.50 -52.81
N ILE A 38 -27.65 34.83 -51.54
CA ILE A 38 -27.25 34.02 -50.38
C ILE A 38 -28.31 32.94 -50.14
N SER A 39 -28.25 31.85 -50.90
CA SER A 39 -28.99 30.62 -50.60
C SER A 39 -28.36 29.86 -49.42
N LEU A 40 -28.42 30.47 -48.23
CA LEU A 40 -28.14 29.80 -46.96
C LEU A 40 -29.21 28.73 -46.74
N TYR A 41 -28.90 27.50 -47.14
CA TYR A 41 -29.69 26.32 -46.80
C TYR A 41 -29.63 26.11 -45.28
N LEU A 42 -30.51 26.77 -44.53
CA LEU A 42 -30.85 26.29 -43.20
C LEU A 42 -31.54 24.92 -43.36
N PRO A 43 -31.19 23.91 -42.55
CA PRO A 43 -31.99 22.70 -42.47
C PRO A 43 -33.37 23.09 -41.94
N ALA A 44 -34.38 23.08 -42.82
CA ALA A 44 -35.76 23.19 -42.40
C ALA A 44 -36.05 22.01 -41.46
N LEU A 45 -36.27 22.31 -40.18
CA LEU A 45 -36.65 21.31 -39.18
C LEU A 45 -37.78 20.45 -39.75
N PRO A 46 -37.61 19.13 -39.86
CA PRO A 46 -38.69 18.25 -40.28
C PRO A 46 -39.71 18.17 -39.13
N VAL A 47 -40.61 19.15 -39.07
CA VAL A 47 -41.74 19.14 -38.15
C VAL A 47 -42.63 17.96 -38.54
N VAL A 48 -42.45 16.85 -37.84
CA VAL A 48 -43.29 15.66 -37.98
C VAL A 48 -44.66 16.02 -37.44
N PHE A 49 -45.55 16.45 -38.34
CA PHE A 49 -46.98 16.51 -38.06
C PHE A 49 -47.49 15.10 -37.77
N LEU A 50 -47.44 14.71 -36.50
CA LEU A 50 -48.24 13.60 -36.01
C LEU A 50 -49.70 13.99 -36.24
N ASN A 51 -50.41 13.21 -37.06
CA ASN A 51 -51.79 13.45 -37.46
C ASN A 51 -52.80 13.23 -36.31
N GLY A 52 -52.62 13.96 -35.21
CA GLY A 52 -53.59 14.12 -34.12
C GLY A 52 -54.51 15.30 -34.44
N SER A 53 -55.82 15.09 -34.35
CA SER A 53 -56.85 16.03 -34.81
C SER A 53 -57.14 17.18 -33.84
N GLU A 54 -56.11 17.91 -33.40
CA GLU A 54 -56.26 19.12 -32.56
C GLU A 54 -55.68 20.36 -33.27
N SER A 55 -56.59 21.21 -33.76
CA SER A 55 -56.28 22.37 -34.61
C SER A 55 -55.34 23.41 -33.98
N ASN A 56 -55.31 23.51 -32.65
CA ASN A 56 -54.64 24.61 -31.95
C ASN A 56 -53.11 24.48 -31.94
N VAL A 57 -52.58 23.26 -32.06
CA VAL A 57 -51.13 23.00 -32.02
C VAL A 57 -50.43 23.50 -33.29
N GLY A 58 -51.04 23.24 -34.46
CA GLY A 58 -50.50 23.68 -35.75
C GLY A 58 -50.42 25.19 -35.90
N GLU A 59 -51.38 25.93 -35.31
CA GLU A 59 -51.35 27.39 -35.27
C GLU A 59 -50.20 27.92 -34.41
N SER A 60 -49.94 27.31 -33.24
CA SER A 60 -48.84 27.71 -32.37
C SER A 60 -47.47 27.54 -33.03
N TYR A 61 -47.23 26.43 -33.74
CA TYR A 61 -45.99 26.23 -34.49
C TYR A 61 -45.86 27.19 -35.67
N LYS A 62 -46.95 27.48 -36.38
CA LYS A 62 -46.93 28.41 -37.50
C LYS A 62 -46.57 29.83 -37.05
N VAL A 63 -47.20 30.32 -35.98
CA VAL A 63 -46.89 31.65 -35.40
C VAL A 63 -45.42 31.73 -34.96
N MET A 64 -44.88 30.66 -34.37
CA MET A 64 -43.47 30.59 -33.98
C MET A 64 -42.51 30.62 -35.19
N ILE A 65 -42.82 29.86 -36.25
CA ILE A 65 -42.01 29.83 -37.48
C ILE A 65 -42.05 31.19 -38.18
N ASP A 66 -43.21 31.83 -38.23
CA ASP A 66 -43.39 33.16 -38.82
C ASP A 66 -42.62 34.24 -38.03
N ASP A 67 -42.62 34.19 -36.69
CA ASP A 67 -41.82 35.07 -35.81
C ASP A 67 -40.30 34.82 -35.94
N TYR A 68 -39.86 33.56 -36.00
CA TYR A 68 -38.46 33.22 -36.27
C TYR A 68 -37.97 33.78 -37.61
N ASN A 69 -38.76 33.57 -38.67
CA ASN A 69 -38.46 34.08 -40.00
C ASN A 69 -38.40 35.61 -40.02
N LEU A 70 -39.27 36.29 -39.26
CA LEU A 70 -39.25 37.75 -39.10
C LEU A 70 -37.95 38.21 -38.41
N GLN A 71 -37.64 37.67 -37.23
CA GLN A 71 -36.43 38.01 -36.46
C GLN A 71 -35.14 37.72 -37.24
N PHE A 72 -35.11 36.64 -38.01
CA PHE A 72 -33.97 36.29 -38.87
C PHE A 72 -33.84 37.27 -40.06
N GLN A 73 -34.95 37.61 -40.73
CA GLN A 73 -34.95 38.63 -41.78
C GLN A 73 -34.58 40.02 -41.26
N GLU A 74 -34.94 40.38 -40.03
CA GLU A 74 -34.51 41.62 -39.39
C GLU A 74 -33.01 41.65 -39.13
N LYS A 75 -32.43 40.59 -38.53
CA LYS A 75 -30.97 40.48 -38.33
C LYS A 75 -30.20 40.48 -39.66
N LEU A 76 -30.69 39.80 -40.70
CA LEU A 76 -30.09 39.87 -42.04
C LEU A 76 -30.20 41.28 -42.63
N ARG A 77 -31.33 41.97 -42.46
CA ARG A 77 -31.51 43.36 -42.91
C ARG A 77 -30.57 44.31 -42.18
N GLU A 78 -30.34 44.13 -40.87
CA GLU A 78 -29.32 44.86 -40.11
C GLU A 78 -27.91 44.61 -40.65
N MET A 79 -27.54 43.35 -40.92
CA MET A 79 -26.25 43.00 -41.53
C MET A 79 -26.07 43.66 -42.89
N CYS A 80 -27.06 43.57 -43.78
CA CYS A 80 -27.02 44.20 -45.10
C CYS A 80 -26.97 45.72 -45.01
N ASN A 81 -27.75 46.35 -44.13
CA ASN A 81 -27.73 47.80 -43.91
C ASN A 81 -26.35 48.27 -43.40
N TYR A 82 -25.73 47.53 -42.48
CA TYR A 82 -24.40 47.87 -41.96
C TYR A 82 -23.34 47.74 -43.06
N ALA A 83 -23.35 46.63 -43.81
CA ALA A 83 -22.42 46.37 -44.91
C ALA A 83 -22.57 47.34 -46.10
N SER A 84 -23.79 47.82 -46.36
CA SER A 84 -24.10 48.71 -47.50
C SER A 84 -23.80 50.19 -47.24
N THR A 85 -23.47 50.60 -46.00
CA THR A 85 -23.13 52.00 -45.71
C THR A 85 -21.65 52.30 -45.98
N PRO A 86 -21.29 53.14 -46.99
CA PRO A 86 -19.90 53.47 -47.29
C PRO A 86 -19.36 54.49 -46.28
N ARG A 87 -19.05 54.04 -45.06
CA ARG A 87 -18.38 54.84 -44.05
C ARG A 87 -16.87 54.79 -44.24
N ALA A 88 -16.34 55.82 -44.89
CA ALA A 88 -14.91 56.07 -44.95
C ALA A 88 -14.31 56.12 -43.53
N GLY A 89 -13.50 55.12 -43.18
CA GLY A 89 -12.76 55.06 -41.90
C GLY A 89 -13.21 54.00 -40.89
N LEU A 90 -14.28 53.23 -41.12
CA LEU A 90 -14.52 52.02 -40.30
C LEU A 90 -13.60 50.89 -40.76
N ASP A 91 -12.74 50.42 -39.86
CA ASP A 91 -11.83 49.30 -40.13
C ASP A 91 -12.63 48.04 -40.50
N ARG A 92 -12.15 47.30 -41.50
CA ARG A 92 -12.71 46.01 -41.96
C ARG A 92 -12.82 45.02 -40.79
N PHE A 93 -11.95 45.14 -39.78
CA PHE A 93 -12.01 44.40 -38.53
C PHE A 93 -13.34 44.58 -37.76
N PHE A 94 -13.89 45.79 -37.68
CA PHE A 94 -15.17 46.04 -37.00
C PHE A 94 -16.36 45.44 -37.75
N VAL A 95 -16.33 45.45 -39.09
CA VAL A 95 -17.37 44.79 -39.91
C VAL A 95 -17.33 43.28 -39.70
N MET A 96 -16.14 42.67 -39.65
CA MET A 96 -15.98 41.25 -39.35
C MET A 96 -16.48 40.90 -37.93
N LEU A 97 -16.10 41.68 -36.91
CA LEU A 97 -16.60 41.49 -35.54
C LEU A 97 -18.13 41.63 -35.44
N PHE A 98 -18.72 42.59 -36.14
CA PHE A 98 -20.18 42.76 -36.20
C PHE A 98 -20.86 41.55 -36.84
N VAL A 99 -20.36 41.06 -37.98
CA VAL A 99 -20.87 39.86 -38.65
C VAL A 99 -20.76 38.63 -37.74
N VAL A 100 -19.61 38.40 -37.10
CA VAL A 100 -19.43 37.27 -36.15
C VAL A 100 -20.36 37.38 -34.94
N SER A 101 -20.57 38.59 -34.41
CA SER A 101 -21.51 38.84 -33.31
C SER A 101 -22.96 38.52 -33.72
N GLN A 102 -23.38 38.93 -34.92
CA GLN A 102 -24.71 38.62 -35.45
C GLN A 102 -24.89 37.14 -35.75
N LEU A 103 -23.87 36.44 -36.26
CA LEU A 103 -23.90 34.99 -36.45
C LEU A 103 -24.03 34.23 -35.13
N LYS A 104 -23.30 34.65 -34.09
CA LYS A 104 -23.46 34.11 -32.72
C LYS A 104 -24.86 34.37 -32.17
N ALA A 105 -25.44 35.55 -32.46
CA ALA A 105 -26.81 35.87 -32.07
C ALA A 105 -27.84 35.05 -32.86
N ILE A 106 -27.59 34.70 -34.12
CA ILE A 106 -28.45 33.83 -34.94
C ILE A 106 -28.36 32.38 -34.47
N SER A 107 -27.15 31.86 -34.20
CA SER A 107 -26.98 30.48 -33.71
C SER A 107 -27.60 30.27 -32.33
N HIS A 108 -27.47 31.24 -31.43
CA HIS A 108 -28.15 31.20 -30.12
C HIS A 108 -29.68 31.29 -30.27
N THR A 109 -30.19 32.12 -31.19
CA THR A 109 -31.64 32.13 -31.49
C THR A 109 -32.08 30.76 -32.02
N TYR A 110 -31.34 30.15 -32.95
CA TYR A 110 -31.65 28.83 -33.52
C TYR A 110 -31.69 27.72 -32.46
N VAL A 111 -30.67 27.61 -31.60
CA VAL A 111 -30.62 26.64 -30.49
C VAL A 111 -31.82 26.82 -29.55
N ASN A 112 -32.19 28.07 -29.20
CA ASN A 112 -33.38 28.34 -28.40
C ASN A 112 -34.68 27.86 -29.09
N HIS A 113 -34.77 27.96 -30.42
CA HIS A 113 -35.95 27.52 -31.18
C HIS A 113 -36.03 25.99 -31.25
N VAL A 114 -34.90 25.29 -31.45
CA VAL A 114 -34.83 23.82 -31.36
C VAL A 114 -35.27 23.36 -29.98
N ASN A 115 -34.67 23.91 -28.91
CA ASN A 115 -35.01 23.59 -27.53
C ASN A 115 -36.49 23.82 -27.21
N TYR A 116 -37.09 24.90 -27.72
CA TYR A 116 -38.53 25.16 -27.55
C TYR A 116 -39.39 24.13 -28.30
N VAL A 117 -39.05 23.79 -29.55
CA VAL A 117 -39.80 22.77 -30.32
C VAL A 117 -39.71 21.41 -29.62
N GLU A 118 -38.55 21.04 -29.11
CA GLU A 118 -38.36 19.84 -28.29
C GLU A 118 -39.17 19.89 -26.97
N GLU A 119 -39.19 21.03 -26.28
CA GLU A 119 -39.97 21.19 -25.04
C GLU A 119 -41.48 21.07 -25.31
N VAL A 120 -41.98 21.63 -26.41
CA VAL A 120 -43.39 21.52 -26.82
C VAL A 120 -43.72 20.08 -27.24
N HIS A 121 -42.85 19.40 -27.99
CA HIS A 121 -43.04 17.97 -28.29
C HIS A 121 -43.00 17.11 -27.02
N ARG A 122 -42.09 17.36 -26.09
CA ARG A 122 -42.01 16.67 -24.78
C ARG A 122 -43.29 16.88 -23.99
N LYS A 123 -43.83 18.11 -23.94
CA LYS A 123 -45.12 18.42 -23.31
C LYS A 123 -46.29 17.69 -23.96
N GLN A 124 -46.33 17.60 -25.29
CA GLN A 124 -47.37 16.86 -26.02
C GLN A 124 -47.30 15.36 -25.76
N ILE A 125 -46.09 14.77 -25.80
CA ILE A 125 -45.86 13.36 -25.49
C ILE A 125 -46.26 13.05 -24.03
N PHE A 126 -45.85 13.92 -23.08
CA PHE A 126 -46.24 13.80 -21.67
C PHE A 126 -47.76 13.90 -21.48
N ALA A 127 -48.43 14.86 -22.14
CA ALA A 127 -49.89 15.02 -22.07
C ALA A 127 -50.65 13.83 -22.67
N ALA A 128 -50.17 13.29 -23.80
CA ALA A 128 -50.78 12.14 -24.46
C ALA A 128 -50.60 10.82 -23.68
N LEU A 129 -49.48 10.66 -22.96
CA LEU A 129 -49.17 9.47 -22.18
C LEU A 129 -49.62 9.56 -20.70
N GLY A 130 -49.87 10.77 -20.20
CA GLY A 130 -50.21 11.05 -18.81
C GLY A 130 -49.06 10.83 -17.81
N LYS A 131 -47.84 10.55 -18.30
CA LYS A 131 -46.63 10.32 -17.50
C LYS A 131 -45.37 10.61 -18.32
N GLU A 132 -44.27 10.84 -17.62
CA GLU A 132 -42.94 10.84 -18.21
C GLU A 132 -42.50 9.39 -18.51
N LEU A 133 -41.86 9.18 -19.67
CA LEU A 133 -41.36 7.87 -20.05
C LEU A 133 -39.98 7.65 -19.44
N SER A 134 -39.90 6.71 -18.48
CA SER A 134 -38.61 6.20 -18.00
C SER A 134 -38.09 5.06 -18.87
N LEU A 135 -36.79 4.77 -18.78
CA LEU A 135 -36.18 3.57 -19.37
C LEU A 135 -36.90 2.28 -18.90
N SER A 136 -37.38 2.28 -17.64
CA SER A 136 -38.12 1.16 -17.07
C SER A 136 -39.47 0.91 -17.77
N ASP A 137 -40.14 1.98 -18.23
CA ASP A 137 -41.41 1.89 -18.99
C ASP A 137 -41.19 1.32 -20.38
N ILE A 138 -40.13 1.76 -21.07
CA ILE A 138 -39.74 1.23 -22.38
C ILE A 138 -39.39 -0.26 -22.24
N THR A 139 -38.60 -0.61 -21.22
CA THR A 139 -38.22 -1.99 -20.93
C THR A 139 -39.43 -2.87 -20.61
N ALA A 140 -40.39 -2.37 -19.82
CA ALA A 140 -41.66 -3.06 -19.55
C ALA A 140 -42.50 -3.27 -20.82
N CYS A 141 -42.63 -2.22 -21.65
CA CYS A 141 -43.33 -2.30 -22.94
C CYS A 141 -42.70 -3.34 -23.87
N MET A 142 -41.36 -3.37 -23.96
CA MET A 142 -40.61 -4.34 -24.75
C MET A 142 -40.82 -5.77 -24.23
N ARG A 143 -40.83 -6.00 -22.91
CA ARG A 143 -41.21 -7.31 -22.32
C ARG A 143 -42.59 -7.78 -22.79
N ASP A 144 -43.58 -6.90 -22.84
CA ASP A 144 -44.94 -7.25 -23.29
C ASP A 144 -45.08 -7.36 -24.82
N ILE A 145 -44.22 -6.73 -25.60
CA ILE A 145 -44.06 -7.00 -27.04
C ILE A 145 -43.43 -8.38 -27.24
N TYR A 146 -42.41 -8.74 -26.44
CA TYR A 146 -41.73 -10.04 -26.52
C TYR A 146 -42.65 -11.20 -26.15
N LYS A 147 -43.48 -11.09 -25.10
CA LYS A 147 -44.51 -12.09 -24.77
C LYS A 147 -45.48 -12.35 -25.93
N ARG A 148 -45.81 -11.32 -26.72
CA ARG A 148 -46.73 -11.42 -27.87
C ARG A 148 -46.07 -11.93 -29.15
N LYS A 149 -44.80 -11.61 -29.39
CA LYS A 149 -44.07 -11.96 -30.63
C LYS A 149 -43.30 -13.28 -30.56
N PHE A 150 -42.85 -13.72 -29.39
CA PHE A 150 -42.08 -14.96 -29.24
C PHE A 150 -42.95 -16.09 -28.68
N SER A 151 -42.84 -17.27 -29.29
CA SER A 151 -43.27 -18.55 -28.72
C SER A 151 -42.63 -18.77 -27.35
N GLU A 152 -43.34 -19.38 -26.39
CA GLU A 152 -42.89 -19.60 -25.01
C GLU A 152 -41.42 -20.08 -24.90
N ASN A 153 -41.02 -21.07 -25.71
CA ASN A 153 -39.66 -21.63 -25.74
C ASN A 153 -38.55 -20.67 -26.23
N LYS A 154 -38.90 -19.46 -26.69
CA LYS A 154 -37.99 -18.43 -27.22
C LYS A 154 -38.17 -17.06 -26.55
N GLN A 155 -39.03 -16.96 -25.54
CA GLN A 155 -39.20 -15.71 -24.79
C GLN A 155 -37.92 -15.40 -23.98
N PRO A 156 -37.56 -14.12 -23.77
CA PRO A 156 -36.47 -13.76 -22.87
C PRO A 156 -36.74 -14.26 -21.44
N VAL A 157 -35.75 -14.91 -20.85
CA VAL A 157 -35.79 -15.47 -19.48
C VAL A 157 -34.81 -14.68 -18.61
N PRO A 158 -35.13 -14.35 -17.35
CA PRO A 158 -34.16 -13.71 -16.45
C PRO A 158 -32.89 -14.58 -16.30
N PHE A 159 -31.71 -13.94 -16.32
CA PHE A 159 -30.45 -14.63 -16.09
C PHE A 159 -30.31 -15.03 -14.62
N SER A 160 -30.79 -16.24 -14.31
CA SER A 160 -30.60 -16.92 -13.04
C SER A 160 -30.22 -18.37 -13.30
N TYR A 161 -28.95 -18.70 -13.05
CA TYR A 161 -28.41 -20.04 -13.14
C TYR A 161 -28.52 -20.74 -11.78
N CYS A 162 -29.31 -21.80 -11.73
CA CYS A 162 -29.55 -22.58 -10.53
C CYS A 162 -28.44 -23.62 -10.33
N ILE A 163 -27.64 -23.45 -9.26
CA ILE A 163 -26.58 -24.38 -8.84
C ILE A 163 -27.22 -25.56 -8.11
N ARG A 164 -26.91 -26.80 -8.52
CA ARG A 164 -27.64 -28.01 -8.09
C ARG A 164 -26.74 -29.01 -7.37
N ASN A 165 -27.32 -29.69 -6.37
CA ASN A 165 -26.66 -30.76 -5.62
C ASN A 165 -26.50 -32.05 -6.47
N ASN A 166 -27.51 -32.39 -7.28
CA ASN A 166 -27.52 -33.62 -8.07
C ASN A 166 -27.72 -33.34 -9.57
N GLN A 167 -27.08 -34.13 -10.44
CA GLN A 167 -27.26 -34.06 -11.89
C GLN A 167 -28.67 -34.49 -12.34
N ASN A 168 -29.38 -35.29 -11.52
CA ASN A 168 -30.75 -35.72 -11.77
C ASN A 168 -31.73 -34.53 -11.75
N ARG A 169 -32.02 -34.00 -12.95
CA ARG A 169 -32.80 -32.78 -13.20
C ARG A 169 -34.23 -32.77 -12.66
N LYS A 170 -34.75 -33.87 -12.11
CA LYS A 170 -36.15 -34.05 -11.68
C LYS A 170 -36.51 -33.32 -10.38
N HIS A 171 -35.53 -33.01 -9.51
CA HIS A 171 -35.80 -32.35 -8.23
C HIS A 171 -35.30 -30.91 -8.19
N LEU A 172 -36.13 -29.96 -8.63
CA LEU A 172 -35.84 -28.51 -8.52
C LEU A 172 -35.65 -28.03 -7.06
N LYS A 173 -36.09 -28.83 -6.08
CA LYS A 173 -35.93 -28.59 -4.64
C LYS A 173 -34.49 -28.78 -4.12
N SER A 174 -33.58 -29.37 -4.90
CA SER A 174 -32.19 -29.65 -4.49
C SER A 174 -31.16 -28.61 -4.99
N SER A 175 -31.55 -27.33 -5.09
CA SER A 175 -30.61 -26.27 -5.44
C SER A 175 -29.81 -25.81 -4.22
N ILE A 176 -28.51 -25.59 -4.41
CA ILE A 176 -27.57 -25.11 -3.38
C ILE A 176 -27.56 -23.58 -3.37
N GLY A 177 -27.73 -22.97 -4.54
CA GLY A 177 -27.69 -21.52 -4.71
C GLY A 177 -28.10 -21.09 -6.11
N PHE A 178 -27.92 -19.80 -6.38
CA PHE A 178 -28.19 -19.18 -7.67
C PHE A 178 -27.06 -18.22 -8.03
N LEU A 179 -26.74 -18.15 -9.32
CA LEU A 179 -25.89 -17.14 -9.91
C LEU A 179 -26.75 -16.28 -10.85
N SER A 180 -26.80 -14.98 -10.63
CA SER A 180 -27.59 -14.06 -11.44
C SER A 180 -26.85 -12.78 -11.76
N ILE A 181 -27.22 -12.14 -12.86
CA ILE A 181 -26.72 -10.81 -13.22
C ILE A 181 -27.87 -9.83 -13.05
N LEU A 182 -27.60 -8.79 -12.28
CA LEU A 182 -28.53 -7.77 -11.85
C LEU A 182 -28.07 -6.41 -12.35
N GLU A 183 -29.03 -5.56 -12.69
CA GLU A 183 -28.84 -4.12 -12.83
C GLU A 183 -28.82 -3.50 -11.42
N LYS A 184 -27.75 -2.76 -11.07
CA LYS A 184 -27.50 -2.33 -9.68
C LYS A 184 -28.56 -1.37 -9.13
N GLU A 185 -29.11 -0.50 -9.98
CA GLU A 185 -30.05 0.54 -9.57
C GLU A 185 -31.47 0.01 -9.39
N THR A 186 -31.93 -0.83 -10.32
CA THR A 186 -33.29 -1.40 -10.28
C THR A 186 -33.37 -2.69 -9.47
N ASN A 187 -32.22 -3.32 -9.19
CA ASN A 187 -32.09 -4.67 -8.62
C ASN A 187 -32.86 -5.73 -9.43
N GLN A 188 -33.03 -5.54 -10.74
CA GLN A 188 -33.72 -6.47 -11.63
C GLN A 188 -32.75 -7.38 -12.38
N HIS A 189 -33.15 -8.62 -12.60
CA HIS A 189 -32.42 -9.55 -13.47
C HIS A 189 -32.39 -9.05 -14.92
N ILE A 190 -31.23 -9.15 -15.57
CA ILE A 190 -31.15 -9.01 -17.03
C ILE A 190 -31.92 -10.14 -17.71
N TYR A 191 -32.61 -9.85 -18.82
CA TYR A 191 -33.42 -10.82 -19.56
C TYR A 191 -32.67 -11.29 -20.81
N MET A 192 -32.51 -12.61 -20.93
CA MET A 192 -31.70 -13.25 -21.97
C MET A 192 -32.55 -14.10 -22.89
N LEU A 193 -32.34 -13.95 -24.20
CA LEU A 193 -32.84 -14.88 -25.22
C LEU A 193 -32.04 -16.19 -25.13
N PRO A 194 -32.68 -17.35 -24.88
CA PRO A 194 -32.00 -18.63 -24.85
C PRO A 194 -31.60 -19.07 -26.27
N GLY A 195 -30.30 -19.26 -26.51
CA GLY A 195 -29.77 -19.75 -27.79
C GLY A 195 -29.60 -21.26 -27.86
N GLY A 196 -28.87 -21.69 -28.89
CA GLY A 196 -28.61 -23.11 -29.18
C GLY A 196 -27.87 -23.85 -28.06
N LYS A 197 -28.02 -25.17 -28.07
CA LYS A 197 -27.31 -26.11 -27.18
C LYS A 197 -26.33 -26.91 -28.03
N GLU A 198 -25.06 -26.83 -27.68
CA GLU A 198 -23.96 -27.54 -28.34
C GLU A 198 -23.19 -28.38 -27.32
N GLU A 199 -22.59 -29.49 -27.74
CA GLU A 199 -21.73 -30.32 -26.89
C GLU A 199 -20.28 -29.84 -26.99
N THR A 200 -19.68 -29.54 -25.85
CA THR A 200 -18.35 -28.92 -25.78
C THR A 200 -17.55 -29.49 -24.62
N THR A 201 -16.29 -29.82 -24.87
CA THR A 201 -15.34 -30.12 -23.79
C THR A 201 -14.63 -28.82 -23.41
N ILE A 202 -14.65 -28.50 -22.13
CA ILE A 202 -13.91 -27.38 -21.52
C ILE A 202 -12.77 -28.00 -20.71
N THR A 203 -11.57 -27.43 -20.75
CA THR A 203 -10.49 -27.88 -19.88
C THR A 203 -10.07 -26.78 -18.90
N MET A 204 -9.57 -27.18 -17.74
CA MET A 204 -9.14 -26.27 -16.68
C MET A 204 -7.89 -26.84 -16.02
N LYS A 205 -6.85 -26.04 -15.88
CA LYS A 205 -5.65 -26.41 -15.12
C LYS A 205 -5.85 -25.99 -13.67
N ILE A 206 -5.61 -26.91 -12.74
CA ILE A 206 -5.69 -26.64 -11.28
C ILE A 206 -4.28 -26.50 -10.69
N SER A 207 -3.32 -27.28 -11.21
CA SER A 207 -1.91 -27.19 -10.86
C SER A 207 -1.06 -27.45 -12.09
N ALA A 208 0.27 -27.31 -11.96
CA ALA A 208 1.21 -27.63 -13.04
C ALA A 208 1.12 -29.09 -13.53
N SER A 209 0.60 -30.01 -12.72
CA SER A 209 0.48 -31.44 -13.02
C SER A 209 -0.96 -31.92 -13.23
N ILE A 210 -1.99 -31.12 -12.89
CA ILE A 210 -3.40 -31.54 -12.90
C ILE A 210 -4.23 -30.66 -13.83
N GLN A 211 -4.69 -31.26 -14.93
CA GLN A 211 -5.67 -30.70 -15.85
C GLN A 211 -6.97 -31.51 -15.81
N ILE A 212 -8.10 -30.84 -15.60
CA ILE A 212 -9.44 -31.46 -15.65
C ILE A 212 -10.07 -31.16 -17.02
N ALA A 213 -10.57 -32.20 -17.68
CA ALA A 213 -11.43 -32.08 -18.86
C ALA A 213 -12.90 -32.32 -18.47
N MET A 214 -13.77 -31.37 -18.79
CA MET A 214 -15.19 -31.38 -18.47
C MET A 214 -16.03 -31.41 -19.73
N GLN A 215 -16.74 -32.52 -19.96
CA GLN A 215 -17.78 -32.58 -21.00
C GLN A 215 -19.01 -31.80 -20.52
N SER A 216 -19.46 -30.84 -21.32
CA SER A 216 -20.53 -29.92 -20.95
C SER A 216 -21.41 -29.55 -22.14
N TYR A 217 -22.45 -28.77 -21.88
CA TYR A 217 -23.30 -28.21 -22.92
C TYR A 217 -23.12 -26.70 -22.98
N ARG A 218 -22.46 -26.20 -24.02
CA ARG A 218 -22.41 -24.76 -24.31
C ARG A 218 -23.80 -24.28 -24.66
N ARG A 219 -24.20 -23.17 -24.05
CA ARG A 219 -25.40 -22.40 -24.37
C ARG A 219 -25.02 -20.96 -24.55
N VAL A 220 -25.24 -20.43 -25.75
CA VAL A 220 -25.09 -19.00 -26.01
C VAL A 220 -26.39 -18.31 -25.60
N HIS A 221 -26.29 -17.26 -24.79
CA HIS A 221 -27.43 -16.47 -24.36
C HIS A 221 -27.29 -15.06 -24.95
N GLY A 222 -28.33 -14.60 -25.66
CA GLY A 222 -28.33 -13.26 -26.25
C GLY A 222 -28.98 -12.26 -25.31
N TRP A 223 -28.25 -11.22 -24.91
CA TRP A 223 -28.83 -10.05 -24.26
C TRP A 223 -29.13 -8.98 -25.30
N LEU A 224 -30.23 -8.26 -25.16
CA LEU A 224 -30.48 -7.03 -25.92
C LEU A 224 -30.61 -5.88 -24.91
N ARG A 225 -29.57 -5.04 -24.86
CA ARG A 225 -29.56 -3.79 -24.11
C ARG A 225 -30.16 -2.69 -25.00
N HIS A 226 -30.94 -1.79 -24.42
CA HIS A 226 -31.35 -0.54 -25.04
C HIS A 226 -30.74 0.60 -24.23
N VAL A 227 -29.79 1.34 -24.82
CA VAL A 227 -29.14 2.48 -24.18
C VAL A 227 -29.78 3.76 -24.71
N PHE A 228 -30.19 4.65 -23.81
CA PHE A 228 -30.72 5.97 -24.15
C PHE A 228 -29.98 7.01 -23.29
N SER A 229 -29.38 8.02 -23.90
CA SER A 229 -28.45 8.97 -23.25
C SER A 229 -27.20 8.32 -22.62
N GLU A 230 -26.39 9.09 -21.89
CA GLU A 230 -25.11 8.65 -21.28
C GLU A 230 -25.34 7.83 -19.99
N ASP A 231 -26.14 6.76 -20.09
CA ASP A 231 -26.57 5.97 -18.93
C ASP A 231 -25.44 5.06 -18.40
N THR A 232 -24.84 5.46 -17.28
CA THR A 232 -23.77 4.71 -16.59
C THR A 232 -24.33 3.58 -15.71
N GLU A 233 -25.29 2.81 -16.22
CA GLU A 233 -25.79 1.62 -15.53
C GLU A 233 -24.62 0.68 -15.19
N SER A 234 -24.54 0.30 -13.92
CA SER A 234 -23.59 -0.71 -13.46
C SER A 234 -24.30 -2.04 -13.25
N TYR A 235 -23.68 -3.12 -13.74
CA TYR A 235 -24.19 -4.47 -13.56
C TYR A 235 -23.44 -5.18 -12.44
N VAL A 236 -24.11 -6.09 -11.76
CA VAL A 236 -23.55 -6.89 -10.66
C VAL A 236 -23.86 -8.35 -10.91
N LEU A 237 -22.82 -9.18 -10.90
CA LEU A 237 -22.94 -10.61 -10.78
C LEU A 237 -23.15 -10.96 -9.31
N GLN A 238 -24.35 -11.41 -8.97
CA GLN A 238 -24.71 -11.85 -7.63
C GLN A 238 -24.68 -13.38 -7.55
N ALA A 239 -23.84 -13.91 -6.67
CA ALA A 239 -23.82 -15.31 -6.27
C ALA A 239 -24.48 -15.43 -4.91
N ASN A 240 -25.62 -16.13 -4.84
CA ASN A 240 -26.44 -16.28 -3.63
C ASN A 240 -26.49 -17.77 -3.23
N VAL A 241 -26.03 -18.09 -2.02
CA VAL A 241 -26.11 -19.44 -1.45
C VAL A 241 -27.37 -19.57 -0.63
N LYS A 242 -28.07 -20.69 -0.71
CA LYS A 242 -29.16 -21.00 0.24
C LYS A 242 -28.60 -21.34 1.62
N GLN A 243 -29.48 -21.27 2.63
CA GLN A 243 -29.27 -21.98 3.89
C GLN A 243 -28.95 -23.45 3.60
N TYR A 244 -28.00 -24.04 4.34
CA TYR A 244 -27.56 -25.44 4.15
C TYR A 244 -26.87 -25.73 2.82
N GLY A 245 -26.50 -24.69 2.06
CA GLY A 245 -25.70 -24.79 0.85
C GLY A 245 -24.23 -24.37 1.04
N SER A 246 -23.35 -24.94 0.21
CA SER A 246 -22.00 -24.43 -0.02
C SER A 246 -21.47 -24.78 -1.41
N PHE A 247 -20.75 -23.85 -2.02
CA PHE A 247 -20.06 -24.05 -3.30
C PHE A 247 -18.83 -23.16 -3.43
N ILE A 248 -17.86 -23.61 -4.24
CA ILE A 248 -16.72 -22.79 -4.65
C ILE A 248 -17.13 -21.99 -5.88
N LEU A 249 -16.93 -20.68 -5.84
CA LEU A 249 -17.00 -19.80 -7.01
C LEU A 249 -15.58 -19.60 -7.54
N LEU A 250 -15.38 -19.86 -8.84
CA LEU A 250 -14.12 -19.66 -9.55
C LEU A 250 -14.27 -18.49 -10.51
N LEU A 251 -13.30 -17.59 -10.56
CA LEU A 251 -13.25 -16.48 -11.52
C LEU A 251 -11.98 -16.57 -12.36
N GLY A 252 -12.08 -16.26 -13.65
CA GLY A 252 -10.98 -16.45 -14.58
C GLY A 252 -11.23 -15.86 -15.96
N THR A 253 -10.40 -16.27 -16.92
CA THR A 253 -10.50 -15.89 -18.34
C THR A 253 -10.57 -17.14 -19.23
N LEU A 254 -11.37 -17.10 -20.29
CA LEU A 254 -11.44 -18.16 -21.28
C LEU A 254 -10.37 -17.92 -22.35
N LEU A 255 -9.39 -18.81 -22.44
CA LEU A 255 -8.37 -18.83 -23.48
C LEU A 255 -8.89 -19.50 -24.75
N GLU A 256 -8.11 -19.43 -25.82
CA GLU A 256 -8.30 -20.27 -27.00
C GLU A 256 -8.31 -21.79 -26.62
N ASP A 257 -8.94 -22.62 -27.46
CA ASP A 257 -9.23 -24.05 -27.20
C ASP A 257 -10.16 -24.40 -26.00
N ASN A 258 -11.04 -23.48 -25.57
CA ASN A 258 -11.92 -23.67 -24.41
C ASN A 258 -11.17 -24.04 -23.11
N GLN A 259 -9.97 -23.48 -22.92
CA GLN A 259 -9.22 -23.62 -21.67
C GLN A 259 -9.61 -22.48 -20.72
N ILE A 260 -9.94 -22.81 -19.46
CA ILE A 260 -10.19 -21.81 -18.41
C ILE A 260 -8.88 -21.58 -17.65
N ASP A 261 -8.41 -20.33 -17.67
CA ASP A 261 -7.38 -19.82 -16.79
C ASP A 261 -8.03 -19.28 -15.52
N CYS A 262 -7.95 -20.03 -14.42
CA CYS A 262 -8.59 -19.71 -13.15
C CYS A 262 -7.68 -18.81 -12.31
N LYS A 263 -8.08 -17.55 -12.08
CA LYS A 263 -7.25 -16.52 -11.43
C LYS A 263 -7.53 -16.39 -9.95
N CYS A 264 -8.79 -16.55 -9.53
CA CYS A 264 -9.13 -16.56 -8.12
C CYS A 264 -10.34 -17.48 -7.82
N ALA A 265 -10.42 -17.91 -6.58
CA ALA A 265 -11.47 -18.78 -6.07
C ALA A 265 -11.91 -18.27 -4.70
N CYS A 266 -13.21 -18.35 -4.41
CA CYS A 266 -13.73 -18.13 -3.07
C CYS A 266 -14.77 -19.18 -2.73
N VAL A 267 -14.83 -19.58 -1.46
CA VAL A 267 -15.85 -20.51 -0.98
C VAL A 267 -17.00 -19.72 -0.37
N LEU A 268 -18.23 -20.04 -0.78
CA LEU A 268 -19.44 -19.41 -0.27
C LEU A 268 -20.29 -20.45 0.48
N HIS A 269 -20.77 -20.06 1.67
CA HIS A 269 -21.49 -20.89 2.62
C HIS A 269 -22.79 -20.23 3.09
N HIS A 270 -23.81 -21.02 3.42
CA HIS A 270 -24.79 -20.65 4.45
C HIS A 270 -25.48 -19.30 4.34
N GLY A 271 -26.27 -19.09 3.29
CA GLY A 271 -27.01 -17.84 3.12
C GLY A 271 -26.13 -16.64 2.73
N GLN A 272 -24.82 -16.82 2.56
CA GLN A 272 -23.95 -15.78 2.06
C GLN A 272 -24.35 -15.34 0.65
N GLN A 273 -24.13 -14.07 0.39
CA GLN A 273 -24.33 -13.42 -0.89
C GLN A 273 -23.03 -12.68 -1.23
N LEU A 274 -22.51 -12.94 -2.42
CA LEU A 274 -21.37 -12.24 -2.98
C LEU A 274 -21.83 -11.43 -4.20
N GLU A 275 -21.40 -10.18 -4.26
CA GLU A 275 -21.70 -9.26 -5.35
C GLU A 275 -20.41 -8.80 -6.00
N ILE A 276 -20.27 -9.12 -7.29
CA ILE A 276 -19.10 -8.79 -8.11
C ILE A 276 -19.55 -7.74 -9.14
N PRO A 277 -19.07 -6.48 -9.05
CA PRO A 277 -19.40 -5.47 -10.06
C PRO A 277 -18.79 -5.85 -11.41
N LEU A 278 -19.58 -5.72 -12.47
CA LEU A 278 -19.19 -6.01 -13.84
C LEU A 278 -18.94 -4.71 -14.60
N SER A 279 -17.67 -4.40 -14.84
CA SER A 279 -17.28 -3.34 -15.77
C SER A 279 -17.48 -3.83 -17.21
N THR A 280 -18.51 -3.32 -17.88
CA THR A 280 -18.72 -3.59 -19.32
C THR A 280 -17.84 -2.66 -20.15
N THR A 281 -17.13 -3.21 -21.14
CA THR A 281 -16.41 -2.44 -22.16
C THR A 281 -16.96 -2.80 -23.53
N ASP A 282 -17.30 -1.79 -24.33
CA ASP A 282 -17.89 -2.00 -25.65
C ASP A 282 -16.80 -2.38 -26.67
N LEU A 283 -16.80 -3.65 -27.06
CA LEU A 283 -15.94 -4.15 -28.13
C LEU A 283 -16.64 -3.97 -29.49
N PRO A 284 -16.00 -3.36 -30.51
CA PRO A 284 -16.62 -3.13 -31.81
C PRO A 284 -16.98 -4.46 -32.47
N THR A 285 -18.09 -4.51 -33.22
CA THR A 285 -18.53 -5.76 -33.85
C THR A 285 -17.56 -6.23 -34.93
N ALA A 286 -17.67 -7.49 -35.34
CA ALA A 286 -16.85 -8.06 -36.42
C ALA A 286 -16.89 -7.20 -37.70
N LYS A 287 -18.08 -6.66 -38.03
CA LYS A 287 -18.33 -5.85 -39.23
C LYS A 287 -17.79 -4.42 -39.12
N GLU A 288 -18.01 -3.75 -38.00
CA GLU A 288 -17.55 -2.37 -37.80
C GLU A 288 -16.03 -2.29 -37.82
N PHE A 289 -15.35 -3.21 -37.13
CA PHE A 289 -13.91 -3.32 -37.18
C PHE A 289 -13.40 -3.63 -38.59
N SER A 290 -14.01 -4.59 -39.31
CA SER A 290 -13.65 -4.89 -40.70
C SER A 290 -13.79 -3.67 -41.62
N ARG A 291 -14.82 -2.85 -41.41
CA ARG A 291 -15.01 -1.57 -42.10
C ARG A 291 -13.96 -0.53 -41.70
N ALA A 292 -13.63 -0.42 -40.41
CA ALA A 292 -12.64 0.52 -39.90
C ALA A 292 -11.21 0.22 -40.41
N ILE A 293 -10.84 -1.06 -40.52
CA ILE A 293 -9.55 -1.46 -41.09
C ILE A 293 -9.54 -1.43 -42.63
N SER A 294 -10.68 -1.31 -43.31
CA SER A 294 -10.71 -1.33 -44.79
C SER A 294 -10.07 -0.10 -45.44
N SER A 295 -9.81 0.96 -44.66
CA SER A 295 -9.17 2.20 -45.11
C SER A 295 -7.67 2.32 -44.79
N ILE A 296 -7.07 1.36 -44.07
CA ILE A 296 -5.64 1.38 -43.69
C ILE A 296 -4.81 0.39 -44.54
N SER A 297 -3.49 0.51 -44.53
CA SER A 297 -2.60 -0.33 -45.36
C SER A 297 -2.63 -1.80 -44.96
N GLU A 298 -2.29 -2.71 -45.88
CA GLU A 298 -2.42 -4.16 -45.66
C GLU A 298 -1.61 -4.68 -44.45
N GLU A 299 -0.39 -4.18 -44.25
CA GLU A 299 0.44 -4.46 -43.06
C GLU A 299 -0.24 -3.98 -41.75
N GLN A 300 -0.86 -2.79 -41.78
CA GLN A 300 -1.61 -2.26 -40.63
C GLN A 300 -2.90 -3.04 -40.40
N GLN A 301 -3.55 -3.57 -41.45
CA GLN A 301 -4.70 -4.46 -41.31
C GLN A 301 -4.29 -5.78 -40.66
N GLU A 302 -3.17 -6.37 -41.05
CA GLU A 302 -2.66 -7.60 -40.44
C GLU A 302 -2.32 -7.39 -38.95
N PHE A 303 -1.54 -6.35 -38.63
CA PHE A 303 -1.28 -5.96 -37.24
C PHE A 303 -2.57 -5.73 -36.44
N SER A 304 -3.54 -5.01 -37.01
CA SER A 304 -4.82 -4.74 -36.34
C SER A 304 -5.62 -6.03 -36.09
N ARG A 305 -5.62 -6.98 -37.04
CA ARG A 305 -6.28 -8.30 -36.86
C ARG A 305 -5.62 -9.10 -35.72
N LEU A 306 -4.29 -9.12 -35.65
CA LEU A 306 -3.52 -9.79 -34.59
C LEU A 306 -3.71 -9.14 -33.22
N PHE A 307 -3.71 -7.80 -33.16
CA PHE A 307 -4.02 -7.06 -31.93
C PHE A 307 -5.45 -7.33 -31.46
N ARG A 308 -6.40 -7.45 -32.39
CA ARG A 308 -7.78 -7.80 -32.05
C ARG A 308 -7.94 -9.25 -31.58
N SER A 309 -7.27 -10.24 -32.19
CA SER A 309 -7.35 -11.62 -31.69
C SER A 309 -6.82 -11.69 -30.26
N MET A 310 -5.69 -11.04 -29.98
CA MET A 310 -5.12 -10.91 -28.64
C MET A 310 -6.08 -10.22 -27.65
N GLN A 311 -6.77 -9.13 -28.05
CA GLN A 311 -7.81 -8.51 -27.21
C GLN A 311 -8.98 -9.47 -26.93
N LEU A 312 -9.41 -10.26 -27.92
CA LEU A 312 -10.54 -11.17 -27.77
C LEU A 312 -10.18 -12.38 -26.89
N GLU A 313 -8.99 -12.96 -27.06
CA GLU A 313 -8.44 -14.10 -26.30
C GLU A 313 -8.39 -13.85 -24.78
N GLY A 314 -8.23 -12.58 -24.35
CA GLY A 314 -8.27 -12.19 -22.93
C GLY A 314 -9.62 -11.62 -22.44
N SER A 315 -10.56 -11.32 -23.34
CA SER A 315 -11.77 -10.53 -23.02
C SER A 315 -12.88 -11.28 -22.28
N LEU A 316 -12.90 -12.62 -22.39
CA LEU A 316 -14.01 -13.43 -21.90
C LEU A 316 -13.85 -13.75 -20.41
N PHE A 317 -14.52 -12.96 -19.57
CA PHE A 317 -14.65 -13.23 -18.14
C PHE A 317 -15.42 -14.53 -17.89
N VAL A 318 -14.82 -15.44 -17.12
CA VAL A 318 -15.37 -16.77 -16.79
C VAL A 318 -15.75 -16.85 -15.33
N VAL A 319 -16.91 -17.45 -15.09
CA VAL A 319 -17.42 -17.78 -13.75
C VAL A 319 -17.72 -19.27 -13.67
N GLY A 320 -16.95 -20.01 -12.87
CA GLY A 320 -17.16 -21.41 -12.57
C GLY A 320 -17.88 -21.58 -11.22
N THR A 321 -18.69 -22.64 -11.07
CA THR A 321 -19.28 -23.01 -9.78
C THR A 321 -19.09 -24.51 -9.53
N ILE A 322 -18.50 -24.86 -8.39
CA ILE A 322 -18.28 -26.25 -7.96
C ILE A 322 -19.09 -26.49 -6.68
N PRO A 323 -20.18 -27.28 -6.71
CA PRO A 323 -20.93 -27.61 -5.51
C PRO A 323 -20.08 -28.51 -4.61
N ILE A 324 -19.95 -28.16 -3.33
CA ILE A 324 -19.03 -28.85 -2.40
C ILE A 324 -19.62 -30.17 -1.90
N GLN A 325 -20.87 -30.14 -1.44
CA GLN A 325 -21.50 -31.29 -0.77
C GLN A 325 -21.41 -32.61 -1.57
N PRO A 326 -21.67 -32.66 -2.91
CA PRO A 326 -21.55 -33.91 -3.68
C PRO A 326 -20.14 -34.44 -3.80
N GLN A 327 -19.12 -33.58 -3.66
CA GLN A 327 -17.73 -34.00 -3.74
C GLN A 327 -17.24 -34.48 -2.36
N LEU A 328 -17.67 -33.82 -1.26
CA LEU A 328 -17.46 -34.33 0.09
C LEU A 328 -18.06 -35.73 0.27
N GLU A 329 -19.31 -35.93 -0.17
CA GLU A 329 -19.97 -37.24 -0.10
C GLU A 329 -19.16 -38.32 -0.85
N LYS A 330 -18.57 -38.01 -2.00
CA LYS A 330 -17.69 -38.94 -2.74
C LYS A 330 -16.36 -39.20 -2.05
N VAL A 331 -15.67 -38.16 -1.58
CA VAL A 331 -14.37 -38.28 -0.88
C VAL A 331 -14.53 -39.14 0.38
N LEU A 332 -15.61 -38.94 1.12
CA LEU A 332 -15.90 -39.64 2.37
C LEU A 332 -16.56 -41.02 2.17
N ASN A 333 -16.77 -41.45 0.92
CA ASN A 333 -17.43 -42.71 0.56
C ASN A 333 -18.87 -42.85 1.12
N LEU A 334 -19.61 -41.72 1.13
CA LEU A 334 -20.99 -41.63 1.58
C LEU A 334 -21.99 -41.66 0.40
N PRO A 335 -23.20 -42.20 0.58
CA PRO A 335 -24.27 -42.15 -0.42
C PRO A 335 -24.70 -40.72 -0.77
N GLU A 336 -25.19 -40.50 -2.00
CA GLU A 336 -25.66 -39.18 -2.45
C GLU A 336 -26.73 -38.58 -1.52
N CYS A 337 -26.63 -37.28 -1.28
CA CYS A 337 -27.49 -36.48 -0.40
C CYS A 337 -27.38 -36.79 1.11
N SER A 338 -26.49 -37.67 1.56
CA SER A 338 -26.32 -38.03 2.99
C SER A 338 -26.04 -36.84 3.91
N LEU A 339 -25.27 -35.84 3.45
CA LEU A 339 -24.90 -34.68 4.25
C LEU A 339 -25.96 -33.56 4.23
N SER A 340 -27.00 -33.65 3.38
CA SER A 340 -27.97 -32.55 3.13
C SER A 340 -28.78 -32.09 4.35
N LYS A 341 -28.75 -32.86 5.44
CA LYS A 341 -29.42 -32.56 6.71
C LYS A 341 -28.46 -32.40 7.89
N ARG A 342 -27.15 -32.54 7.67
CA ARG A 342 -26.11 -32.53 8.72
C ARG A 342 -25.11 -31.42 8.46
N PHE A 343 -25.61 -30.18 8.47
CA PHE A 343 -24.76 -29.02 8.20
C PHE A 343 -23.60 -28.90 9.19
N GLU A 344 -23.82 -29.03 10.50
CA GLU A 344 -22.77 -28.92 11.52
C GLU A 344 -21.58 -29.84 11.22
N LEU A 345 -21.85 -31.10 10.86
CA LEU A 345 -20.83 -32.06 10.44
C LEU A 345 -20.14 -31.64 9.14
N GLN A 346 -20.89 -31.11 8.16
CA GLN A 346 -20.32 -30.61 6.91
C GLN A 346 -19.41 -29.38 7.14
N GLU A 347 -19.78 -28.47 8.04
CA GLU A 347 -18.97 -27.31 8.43
C GLU A 347 -17.67 -27.75 9.11
N GLN A 348 -17.76 -28.66 10.08
CA GLN A 348 -16.60 -29.27 10.73
C GLN A 348 -15.64 -29.93 9.74
N ILE A 349 -16.14 -30.73 8.80
CA ILE A 349 -15.32 -31.38 7.77
C ILE A 349 -14.62 -30.34 6.87
N ILE A 350 -15.33 -29.26 6.49
CA ILE A 350 -14.73 -28.19 5.69
C ILE A 350 -13.64 -27.46 6.48
N GLY A 351 -13.87 -27.14 7.75
CA GLY A 351 -12.84 -26.54 8.63
C GLY A 351 -11.61 -27.44 8.77
N LEU A 352 -11.78 -28.74 8.99
CA LEU A 352 -10.65 -29.69 9.02
C LEU A 352 -9.86 -29.71 7.70
N PHE A 353 -10.51 -29.53 6.55
CA PHE A 353 -9.84 -29.50 5.24
C PHE A 353 -9.18 -28.16 4.90
N VAL A 354 -9.75 -27.04 5.35
CA VAL A 354 -9.26 -25.68 5.02
C VAL A 354 -8.26 -25.18 6.06
N ASP A 355 -8.63 -25.24 7.35
CA ASP A 355 -7.87 -24.64 8.44
C ASP A 355 -6.75 -25.57 8.92
N HIS A 356 -7.02 -26.88 8.95
CA HIS A 356 -6.09 -27.90 9.46
C HIS A 356 -5.47 -28.79 8.35
N GLN A 357 -5.86 -28.60 7.08
CA GLN A 357 -5.34 -29.30 5.90
C GLN A 357 -5.36 -30.85 5.99
N ILE A 358 -6.31 -31.40 6.74
CA ILE A 358 -6.36 -32.84 7.02
C ILE A 358 -6.80 -33.61 5.76
N PRO A 359 -6.08 -34.66 5.32
CA PRO A 359 -6.44 -35.41 4.13
C PRO A 359 -7.75 -36.20 4.34
N GLY A 360 -8.62 -36.15 3.33
CA GLY A 360 -9.96 -36.76 3.38
C GLY A 360 -9.97 -38.28 3.62
N ASP A 361 -8.87 -38.98 3.33
CA ASP A 361 -8.73 -40.41 3.56
C ASP A 361 -8.84 -40.79 5.05
N ILE A 362 -8.46 -39.91 5.98
CA ILE A 362 -8.57 -40.17 7.44
C ILE A 362 -10.03 -40.04 7.91
N LEU A 363 -10.81 -39.17 7.27
CA LEU A 363 -12.23 -38.95 7.58
C LEU A 363 -13.18 -39.92 6.87
N ARG A 364 -12.66 -40.69 5.91
CA ARG A 364 -13.44 -41.55 5.01
C ARG A 364 -14.10 -42.73 5.74
N PHE A 365 -15.25 -43.16 5.21
CA PHE A 365 -15.87 -44.42 5.59
C PHE A 365 -15.25 -45.61 4.83
N ASP A 366 -14.56 -46.50 5.56
CA ASP A 366 -13.90 -47.70 5.01
C ASP A 366 -14.59 -49.03 5.40
N GLY A 367 -15.81 -48.98 5.94
CA GLY A 367 -16.60 -50.17 6.25
C GLY A 367 -17.32 -50.79 5.04
N GLU A 368 -18.09 -51.86 5.30
CA GLU A 368 -18.83 -52.58 4.25
C GLU A 368 -19.86 -51.70 3.51
N THR A 369 -20.01 -51.94 2.21
CA THR A 369 -20.89 -51.16 1.32
C THR A 369 -22.37 -51.28 1.67
N ASP A 370 -22.76 -52.33 2.39
CA ASP A 370 -24.16 -52.71 2.60
C ASP A 370 -24.74 -52.16 3.91
N LEU A 371 -23.90 -51.49 4.72
CA LEU A 371 -24.30 -50.81 5.96
C LEU A 371 -25.27 -49.64 5.71
N SER A 372 -26.12 -49.35 6.70
CA SER A 372 -27.12 -48.29 6.63
C SER A 372 -26.47 -46.93 6.37
N THR A 373 -27.18 -46.04 5.67
CA THR A 373 -26.71 -44.67 5.45
C THR A 373 -26.44 -43.95 6.76
N GLU A 374 -27.23 -44.26 7.79
CA GLU A 374 -27.12 -43.67 9.13
C GLU A 374 -25.81 -44.08 9.82
N ASP A 375 -25.51 -45.38 9.84
CA ASP A 375 -24.32 -45.96 10.47
C ASP A 375 -23.02 -45.43 9.83
N LYS A 376 -23.01 -45.30 8.49
CA LYS A 376 -21.88 -44.72 7.74
C LYS A 376 -21.58 -43.29 8.17
N ILE A 377 -22.62 -42.45 8.32
CA ILE A 377 -22.43 -41.06 8.73
C ILE A 377 -22.06 -40.98 10.22
N GLN A 378 -22.54 -41.90 11.07
CA GLN A 378 -22.11 -41.98 12.47
C GLN A 378 -20.61 -42.29 12.58
N GLN A 379 -20.09 -43.22 11.78
CA GLN A 379 -18.65 -43.52 11.76
C GLN A 379 -17.81 -42.35 11.25
N VAL A 380 -18.23 -41.65 10.17
CA VAL A 380 -17.56 -40.41 9.73
C VAL A 380 -17.62 -39.33 10.81
N SER A 381 -18.76 -39.16 11.48
CA SER A 381 -18.92 -38.20 12.58
C SER A 381 -18.05 -38.52 13.79
N TYR A 382 -17.81 -39.81 14.07
CA TYR A 382 -16.88 -40.25 15.10
C TYR A 382 -15.44 -39.89 14.73
N ASN A 383 -15.00 -40.22 13.51
CA ASN A 383 -13.67 -39.88 13.00
C ASN A 383 -13.41 -38.36 13.06
N VAL A 384 -14.38 -37.55 12.62
CA VAL A 384 -14.32 -36.07 12.70
C VAL A 384 -14.19 -35.61 14.16
N HIS A 385 -14.97 -36.17 15.07
CA HIS A 385 -14.95 -35.78 16.49
C HIS A 385 -13.61 -36.13 17.17
N THR A 386 -13.08 -37.34 16.96
CA THR A 386 -11.78 -37.75 17.49
C THR A 386 -10.65 -36.85 17.00
N ILE A 387 -10.67 -36.45 15.73
CA ILE A 387 -9.67 -35.53 15.19
C ILE A 387 -9.82 -34.12 15.76
N LEU A 388 -11.04 -33.60 15.90
CA LEU A 388 -11.28 -32.30 16.55
C LEU A 388 -10.83 -32.30 18.02
N GLU A 389 -10.99 -33.40 18.74
CA GLU A 389 -10.50 -33.55 20.12
C GLU A 389 -8.96 -33.55 20.19
N LEU A 390 -8.30 -34.26 19.27
CA LEU A 390 -6.84 -34.25 19.13
C LEU A 390 -6.32 -32.83 18.84
N VAL A 391 -6.88 -32.16 17.82
CA VAL A 391 -6.52 -30.78 17.44
C VAL A 391 -6.73 -29.82 18.62
N ALA A 392 -7.85 -29.92 19.34
CA ALA A 392 -8.10 -29.09 20.52
C ALA A 392 -7.08 -29.35 21.64
N SER A 393 -6.61 -30.60 21.80
CA SER A 393 -5.58 -30.95 22.77
C SER A 393 -4.20 -30.39 22.39
N GLU A 394 -3.83 -30.41 21.10
CA GLU A 394 -2.58 -29.86 20.59
C GLU A 394 -2.55 -28.33 20.68
N VAL A 395 -3.62 -27.65 20.27
CA VAL A 395 -3.76 -26.18 20.41
C VAL A 395 -3.62 -25.75 21.86
N LYS A 396 -4.22 -26.49 22.81
CA LYS A 396 -4.08 -26.21 24.25
C LYS A 396 -2.65 -26.40 24.74
N GLN A 397 -1.96 -27.46 24.30
CA GLN A 397 -0.55 -27.68 24.64
C GLN A 397 0.35 -26.59 24.06
N GLU A 398 0.12 -26.13 22.83
CA GLU A 398 0.85 -25.00 22.26
C GLU A 398 0.61 -23.71 23.04
N GLU A 399 -0.63 -23.43 23.48
CA GLU A 399 -0.93 -22.26 24.29
C GLU A 399 -0.23 -22.31 25.66
N GLU A 400 -0.24 -23.48 26.31
CA GLU A 400 0.49 -23.72 27.57
C GLU A 400 1.99 -23.52 27.38
N GLN A 401 2.60 -24.12 26.35
CA GLN A 401 4.02 -23.92 26.03
C GLN A 401 4.35 -22.45 25.70
N LYS A 402 3.50 -21.74 24.95
CA LYS A 402 3.66 -20.31 24.65
C LYS A 402 3.52 -19.45 25.91
N GLN A 403 2.71 -19.86 26.88
CA GLN A 403 2.61 -19.19 28.18
C GLN A 403 3.83 -19.46 29.07
N GLU A 404 4.30 -20.71 29.14
CA GLU A 404 5.54 -21.08 29.85
C GLU A 404 6.77 -20.38 29.26
N GLN A 405 6.91 -20.33 27.94
CA GLN A 405 7.98 -19.57 27.28
C GLN A 405 7.88 -18.07 27.57
N LYS A 406 6.68 -17.49 27.60
CA LYS A 406 6.48 -16.09 28.00
C LYS A 406 6.88 -15.85 29.46
N LEU A 407 6.49 -16.75 30.38
CA LEU A 407 6.88 -16.67 31.79
C LEU A 407 8.39 -16.80 31.97
N ALA A 408 9.03 -17.81 31.36
CA ALA A 408 10.48 -17.99 31.40
C ALA A 408 11.24 -16.79 30.78
N SER A 409 10.75 -16.24 29.66
CA SER A 409 11.34 -15.03 29.07
C SER A 409 11.21 -13.81 29.99
N ARG A 410 10.10 -13.70 30.72
CA ARG A 410 9.87 -12.64 31.71
C ARG A 410 10.77 -12.81 32.95
N GLU A 411 10.91 -14.02 33.46
CA GLU A 411 11.83 -14.32 34.57
C GLU A 411 13.29 -14.03 34.18
N LEU A 412 13.68 -14.33 32.94
CA LEU A 412 14.99 -13.93 32.41
C LEU A 412 15.14 -12.40 32.38
N LEU A 413 14.13 -11.67 31.87
CA LEU A 413 14.14 -10.20 31.86
C LEU A 413 14.22 -9.59 33.27
N GLU A 414 13.44 -10.11 34.23
CA GLU A 414 13.47 -9.66 35.62
C GLU A 414 14.85 -9.96 36.27
N ASN A 415 15.45 -11.13 35.98
CA ASN A 415 16.83 -11.46 36.40
C ASN A 415 17.89 -10.54 35.76
N PHE A 416 17.76 -10.20 34.47
CA PHE A 416 18.65 -9.24 33.80
C PHE A 416 18.50 -7.83 34.39
N GLN A 417 17.29 -7.39 34.68
CA GLN A 417 17.01 -6.09 35.30
C GLN A 417 17.58 -6.01 36.73
N CYS A 418 17.48 -7.10 37.50
CA CYS A 418 18.09 -7.19 38.83
C CYS A 418 19.63 -7.13 38.76
N LYS A 419 20.24 -7.85 37.80
CA LYS A 419 21.68 -7.77 37.54
C LYS A 419 22.12 -6.35 37.14
N LEU A 420 21.42 -5.71 36.21
CA LEU A 420 21.66 -4.32 35.78
C LEU A 420 21.61 -3.32 36.94
N SER A 421 20.58 -3.41 37.78
CA SER A 421 20.45 -2.60 39.00
C SER A 421 21.62 -2.82 39.96
N SER A 422 22.02 -4.08 40.19
CA SER A 422 23.18 -4.40 41.03
C SER A 422 24.50 -3.87 40.48
N THR A 423 24.68 -3.85 39.16
CA THR A 423 25.86 -3.26 38.51
C THR A 423 25.83 -1.74 38.55
N SER A 424 24.66 -1.09 38.44
CA SER A 424 24.52 0.37 38.58
C SER A 424 24.93 0.83 39.97
N MET A 425 24.40 0.20 41.02
CA MET A 425 24.79 0.53 42.41
C MET A 425 26.29 0.30 42.69
N ARG A 426 26.91 -0.71 42.05
CA ARG A 426 28.37 -0.92 42.14
C ARG A 426 29.12 0.22 41.45
N LEU A 427 28.69 0.62 40.25
CA LEU A 427 29.30 1.70 39.49
C LEU A 427 29.22 3.04 40.24
N GLU A 428 28.04 3.40 40.75
CA GLU A 428 27.80 4.59 41.58
C GLU A 428 28.71 4.60 42.81
N ARG A 429 28.83 3.46 43.51
CA ARG A 429 29.73 3.35 44.67
C ARG A 429 31.21 3.49 44.29
N THR A 430 31.64 2.93 43.16
CA THR A 430 33.03 3.13 42.68
C THR A 430 33.30 4.57 42.26
N HIS A 431 32.32 5.25 41.66
CA HIS A 431 32.41 6.66 41.31
C HIS A 431 32.49 7.57 42.55
N GLN A 432 31.68 7.29 43.57
CA GLN A 432 31.75 8.00 44.86
C GLN A 432 33.12 7.82 45.53
N LEU A 433 33.64 6.59 45.57
CA LEU A 433 34.99 6.32 46.11
C LEU A 433 36.09 7.04 45.31
N ALA A 434 35.96 7.14 43.98
CA ALA A 434 36.90 7.90 43.17
C ALA A 434 36.92 9.38 43.54
N LEU A 435 35.74 10.02 43.69
CA LEU A 435 35.63 11.42 44.15
C LEU A 435 36.18 11.62 45.56
N GLU A 436 35.95 10.68 46.48
CA GLU A 436 36.54 10.73 47.82
C GLU A 436 38.07 10.64 47.77
N THR A 437 38.65 9.78 46.92
CA THR A 437 40.11 9.70 46.73
C THR A 437 40.70 10.93 46.06
N GLU A 438 39.99 11.57 45.13
CA GLU A 438 40.41 12.84 44.51
C GLU A 438 40.43 13.97 45.54
N LEU A 439 39.39 14.10 46.38
CA LEU A 439 39.31 15.08 47.45
C LEU A 439 40.44 14.91 48.48
N ILE A 440 40.75 13.67 48.87
CA ILE A 440 41.89 13.35 49.74
C ILE A 440 43.20 13.74 49.04
N GLY A 441 43.36 13.41 47.75
CA GLY A 441 44.50 13.80 46.93
C GLY A 441 44.73 15.32 46.93
N MET A 442 43.70 16.11 46.62
CA MET A 442 43.76 17.57 46.67
C MET A 442 44.15 18.11 48.05
N SER A 443 43.58 17.55 49.13
CA SER A 443 43.92 17.94 50.51
C SER A 443 45.38 17.64 50.84
N THR A 444 45.91 16.48 50.42
CA THR A 444 47.33 16.16 50.60
C THR A 444 48.26 17.06 49.80
N LEU A 445 47.88 17.48 48.59
CA LEU A 445 48.66 18.43 47.79
C LEU A 445 48.72 19.82 48.45
N GLN A 446 47.60 20.33 48.98
CA GLN A 446 47.60 21.59 49.75
C GLN A 446 48.45 21.52 51.02
N LEU A 447 48.47 20.36 51.70
CA LEU A 447 49.33 20.13 52.86
C LEU A 447 50.82 20.11 52.47
N LEU A 448 51.17 19.48 51.34
CA LEU A 448 52.55 19.46 50.83
C LEU A 448 53.01 20.85 50.38
N GLU A 449 52.16 21.63 49.71
CA GLU A 449 52.45 23.01 49.32
C GLU A 449 52.68 23.91 50.54
N THR A 450 51.86 23.79 51.58
CA THR A 450 52.07 24.53 52.84
C THR A 450 53.32 24.09 53.60
N GLN A 451 53.67 22.79 53.59
CA GLN A 451 54.95 22.31 54.13
C GLN A 451 56.16 22.82 53.35
N GLN A 452 56.09 22.84 52.01
CA GLN A 452 57.13 23.38 51.15
C GLN A 452 57.36 24.88 51.43
N GLN A 453 56.27 25.65 51.60
CA GLN A 453 56.35 27.07 51.94
C GLN A 453 56.98 27.30 53.34
N GLN A 454 56.70 26.42 54.31
CA GLN A 454 57.35 26.46 55.63
C GLN A 454 58.86 26.16 55.55
N LEU A 455 59.27 25.19 54.72
CA LEU A 455 60.69 24.89 54.51
C LEU A 455 61.43 26.06 53.84
N LEU A 456 60.79 26.75 52.89
CA LEU A 456 61.36 27.96 52.27
C LEU A 456 61.53 29.11 53.28
N ASP A 457 60.58 29.33 54.19
CA ASP A 457 60.74 30.32 55.27
C ASP A 457 61.82 29.91 56.29
N GLN A 458 61.94 28.61 56.61
CA GLN A 458 63.03 28.11 57.45
C GLN A 458 64.40 28.32 56.80
N ASP A 459 64.56 28.04 55.51
CA ASP A 459 65.83 28.26 54.80
C ASP A 459 66.17 29.75 54.69
N ALA A 460 65.16 30.62 54.46
CA ALA A 460 65.34 32.07 54.51
C ALA A 460 65.85 32.55 55.90
N ARG A 461 65.30 32.01 56.99
CA ARG A 461 65.77 32.29 58.37
C ARG A 461 67.18 31.76 58.61
N LEU A 462 67.51 30.55 58.15
CA LEU A 462 68.85 29.98 58.26
C LEU A 462 69.89 30.81 57.49
N ASN A 463 69.53 31.34 56.31
CA ASN A 463 70.36 32.26 55.56
C ASN A 463 70.61 33.59 56.30
N GLU A 464 69.60 34.17 56.96
CA GLU A 464 69.81 35.35 57.82
C GLU A 464 70.67 35.05 59.05
N ILE A 465 70.50 33.89 59.68
CA ILE A 465 71.38 33.41 60.75
C ILE A 465 72.82 33.27 60.23
N GLY A 466 73.02 32.70 59.04
CA GLY A 466 74.32 32.58 58.37
C GLY A 466 74.98 33.94 58.11
N LYS A 467 74.22 34.95 57.67
CA LYS A 467 74.70 36.34 57.55
C LYS A 467 75.06 36.96 58.90
N SER A 468 74.33 36.62 59.97
CA SER A 468 74.62 37.09 61.33
C SER A 468 75.88 36.44 61.90
N VAL A 469 76.04 35.12 61.76
CA VAL A 469 77.25 34.37 62.16
C VAL A 469 78.47 34.85 61.38
N SER A 470 78.32 35.16 60.09
CA SER A 470 79.41 35.74 59.28
C SER A 470 79.83 37.12 59.79
N ARG A 471 78.88 37.97 60.18
CA ARG A 471 79.16 39.27 60.85
C ARG A 471 79.89 39.06 62.19
N MET A 472 79.42 38.14 63.03
CA MET A 472 80.09 37.81 64.31
C MET A 472 81.50 37.25 64.10
N ARG A 473 81.73 36.44 63.06
CA ARG A 473 83.06 35.88 62.74
C ARG A 473 84.04 36.97 62.34
N ASN A 474 83.61 37.95 61.53
CA ASN A 474 84.44 39.09 61.16
C ASN A 474 84.81 39.93 62.39
N ILE A 475 83.88 40.15 63.32
CA ILE A 475 84.14 40.81 64.61
C ILE A 475 85.15 39.99 65.45
N SER A 476 84.96 38.67 65.55
CA SER A 476 85.88 37.79 66.28
C SER A 476 87.28 37.79 65.70
N CYS A 477 87.45 37.81 64.38
CA CYS A 477 88.76 37.92 63.75
C CYS A 477 89.42 39.29 64.03
N SER A 478 88.64 40.38 64.08
CA SER A 478 89.14 41.70 64.49
C SER A 478 89.64 41.68 65.93
N ILE A 479 88.88 41.07 66.85
CA ILE A 479 89.26 40.95 68.27
C ILE A 479 90.49 40.04 68.45
N SER A 480 90.60 38.94 67.69
CA SER A 480 91.81 38.08 67.73
C SER A 480 93.04 38.82 67.23
N ALA A 481 92.93 39.62 66.17
CA ALA A 481 94.04 40.44 65.68
C ALA A 481 94.50 41.50 66.70
N GLU A 482 93.57 42.07 67.49
CA GLU A 482 93.92 42.93 68.64
C GLU A 482 94.58 42.15 69.79
N LEU A 483 94.08 40.94 70.12
CA LEU A 483 94.61 40.13 71.21
C LEU A 483 96.00 39.56 70.92
N ASP A 484 96.27 39.11 69.69
CA ASP A 484 97.60 38.63 69.29
C ASP A 484 98.62 39.77 69.33
N TYR A 485 98.24 40.98 68.88
CA TYR A 485 99.06 42.20 69.01
C TYR A 485 99.40 42.55 70.47
N HIS A 486 98.51 42.25 71.42
CA HIS A 486 98.76 42.46 72.85
C HIS A 486 99.49 41.29 73.53
N SER A 487 99.39 40.07 73.00
CA SER A 487 100.09 38.87 73.50
C SER A 487 101.59 38.93 73.25
N ASP A 488 102.01 39.40 72.07
CA ASP A 488 103.44 39.48 71.68
C ASP A 488 104.24 40.54 72.47
N LEU A 489 103.57 41.43 73.23
CA LEU A 489 104.24 42.44 74.04
C LEU A 489 104.74 41.95 75.42
N LEU A 490 104.35 40.75 75.89
CA LEU A 490 104.51 40.32 77.28
C LEU A 490 104.99 38.86 77.44
N GLN A 491 106.32 38.64 77.44
CA GLN A 491 106.92 37.35 77.82
C GLN A 491 107.86 37.48 79.03
N LEU A 492 107.67 36.66 80.07
CA LEU A 492 108.67 36.22 81.07
C LEU A 492 108.16 34.90 81.76
N PRO A 493 109.04 34.02 82.29
CA PRO A 493 108.75 32.58 82.49
C PRO A 493 108.65 32.07 83.95
N GLN A 494 108.56 30.72 84.11
CA GLN A 494 108.62 29.88 85.34
C GLN A 494 107.31 29.77 86.17
N GLU A 495 106.98 28.72 86.95
CA GLU A 495 107.40 27.29 87.12
C GLU A 495 106.34 26.54 88.01
N ILE A 496 106.62 25.29 88.41
CA ILE A 496 106.11 24.54 89.61
C ILE A 496 104.93 23.52 89.39
N PRO A 497 104.96 22.30 90.02
CA PRO A 497 104.02 21.18 89.77
C PRO A 497 103.13 20.77 90.99
N SER A 498 102.15 19.86 90.80
CA SER A 498 101.92 18.61 91.59
C SER A 498 100.48 18.04 91.61
N ALA A 499 100.37 16.72 91.33
CA ALA A 499 99.52 15.68 91.98
C ALA A 499 97.97 15.90 92.17
N PRO A 500 97.17 14.98 92.78
CA PRO A 500 96.13 14.28 91.99
C PRO A 500 94.68 14.30 92.54
N GLY A 501 93.69 14.19 91.63
CA GLY A 501 92.37 13.62 91.94
C GLY A 501 91.12 14.46 91.59
N HIS A 502 90.05 13.75 91.18
CA HIS A 502 88.65 14.17 91.04
C HIS A 502 88.18 15.18 89.96
N SER A 503 87.10 14.75 89.27
CA SER A 503 85.85 15.53 89.03
C SER A 503 85.73 16.56 87.88
N LYS A 504 84.81 16.22 86.94
CA LYS A 504 83.79 17.07 86.28
C LYS A 504 84.17 18.17 85.26
N LYS A 505 83.49 18.03 84.10
CA LYS A 505 82.77 19.06 83.30
C LYS A 505 83.58 20.12 82.51
N VAL A 506 82.89 20.66 81.50
CA VAL A 506 83.18 21.88 80.71
C VAL A 506 84.44 21.76 79.84
N SER A 507 84.43 21.24 78.61
CA SER A 507 83.68 21.57 77.37
C SER A 507 84.29 22.70 76.52
N LEU A 508 83.96 22.61 75.22
CA LEU A 508 83.81 23.69 74.23
C LEU A 508 85.05 24.22 73.48
N LEU A 509 84.79 24.39 72.17
CA LEU A 509 85.41 25.30 71.20
C LEU A 509 86.84 25.01 70.71
N GLY A 510 86.94 24.38 69.52
CA GLY A 510 88.16 24.41 68.71
C GLY A 510 88.24 23.41 67.55
N LYS A 511 87.31 23.46 66.57
CA LYS A 511 87.14 22.62 65.34
C LYS A 511 86.09 21.49 65.48
N LEU A 512 84.85 21.53 64.96
CA LEU A 512 83.98 22.54 64.30
C LEU A 512 84.65 23.48 63.27
N PHE A 513 84.61 23.22 61.95
CA PHE A 513 83.54 22.63 61.15
C PHE A 513 84.07 21.65 60.08
N ALA A 514 83.44 20.47 59.97
CA ALA A 514 83.14 19.75 58.72
C ALA A 514 82.34 18.46 59.03
N GLN A 515 81.09 18.60 59.48
CA GLN A 515 80.12 17.51 59.61
C GLN A 515 78.76 18.01 59.12
N HIS A 516 78.12 17.25 58.23
CA HIS A 516 76.90 16.48 58.51
C HIS A 516 76.97 15.27 57.54
N GLU A 517 76.95 14.01 58.02
CA GLU A 517 75.79 13.26 58.51
C GLU A 517 74.75 13.05 57.40
N GLU A 518 74.62 11.83 56.86
CA GLU A 518 73.84 10.69 57.41
C GLU A 518 72.33 10.85 57.13
N HIS A 519 71.55 9.81 56.76
CA HIS A 519 71.73 8.36 56.90
C HIS A 519 71.18 7.56 55.69
N LYS A 520 71.46 6.24 55.73
CA LYS A 520 70.81 5.13 55.02
C LYS A 520 69.26 5.21 55.12
N TYR A 521 68.46 4.62 54.23
CA TYR A 521 68.33 3.16 54.06
C TYR A 521 68.20 2.66 52.62
N HIS A 522 68.97 1.60 52.32
CA HIS A 522 68.65 0.62 51.29
C HIS A 522 67.59 -0.36 51.81
N THR A 523 66.66 -0.75 50.93
CA THR A 523 66.57 -2.10 50.30
C THR A 523 65.53 -1.98 49.19
N GLY A 524 65.53 -2.74 48.10
CA GLY A 524 66.32 -3.90 47.67
C GLY A 524 65.51 -4.56 46.54
N PRO A 525 66.13 -5.07 45.46
CA PRO A 525 65.47 -5.05 44.14
C PRO A 525 64.50 -6.21 43.92
N ILE A 526 63.51 -5.98 43.04
CA ILE A 526 62.75 -7.04 42.37
C ILE A 526 63.19 -7.07 40.91
N LYS A 527 63.78 -8.20 40.49
CA LYS A 527 63.90 -8.59 39.09
C LYS A 527 62.90 -9.71 38.81
N GLN A 528 62.17 -9.53 37.71
CA GLN A 528 61.77 -10.50 36.69
C GLN A 528 61.65 -12.01 36.99
N GLU A 529 60.66 -12.56 36.29
CA GLU A 529 60.59 -13.90 35.66
C GLU A 529 59.84 -15.05 36.37
N SER A 530 58.62 -15.23 35.86
CA SER A 530 58.16 -16.46 35.19
C SER A 530 57.65 -17.63 36.02
N THR A 531 56.57 -18.25 35.51
CA THR A 531 56.01 -19.58 35.87
C THR A 531 55.57 -19.76 37.34
N GLY A 532 54.61 -20.61 37.70
CA GLY A 532 53.76 -21.46 36.88
C GLY A 532 53.45 -22.77 37.61
N VAL A 533 52.16 -23.09 37.74
CA VAL A 533 51.56 -24.43 37.95
C VAL A 533 51.77 -25.12 39.33
N VAL A 534 50.79 -25.98 39.69
CA VAL A 534 50.82 -27.06 40.70
C VAL A 534 50.75 -26.62 42.18
N ASN A 535 49.96 -27.22 43.08
CA ASN A 535 48.68 -27.97 43.07
C ASN A 535 48.31 -28.24 44.56
N GLU A 536 47.07 -28.71 44.82
CA GLU A 536 46.73 -29.70 45.87
C GLU A 536 47.02 -29.30 47.35
N GLU A 537 46.41 -29.88 48.38
CA GLU A 537 45.80 -31.20 48.55
C GLU A 537 44.88 -31.17 49.80
N ASN A 538 43.72 -31.84 49.82
CA ASN A 538 43.41 -33.11 50.52
C ASN A 538 41.89 -33.08 50.80
N ILE A 539 41.12 -34.10 51.24
CA ILE A 539 40.95 -35.58 51.10
C ILE A 539 39.45 -35.73 51.56
N GLU A 540 38.52 -36.38 50.85
CA GLU A 540 38.08 -37.80 50.91
C GLU A 540 37.11 -38.04 49.72
N GLU A 541 37.32 -39.04 48.86
CA GLU A 541 36.77 -40.42 48.91
C GLU A 541 35.22 -40.45 48.81
N ASP A 542 34.57 -41.24 47.93
CA ASP A 542 34.79 -42.68 47.69
C ASP A 542 34.38 -43.16 46.26
N ASN A 543 34.54 -44.46 45.99
CA ASN A 543 34.67 -45.10 44.66
C ASN A 543 33.36 -45.72 44.09
N LYS A 544 33.29 -45.92 42.75
CA LYS A 544 33.32 -47.26 42.07
C LYS A 544 32.80 -47.32 40.61
N GLU A 545 33.61 -47.98 39.77
CA GLU A 545 33.31 -49.08 38.80
C GLU A 545 32.17 -48.88 37.76
N GLU A 546 32.50 -48.72 36.48
CA GLU A 546 32.72 -49.75 35.42
C GLU A 546 31.42 -50.04 34.63
N ASP A 547 31.34 -49.64 33.35
CA ASP A 547 31.75 -50.50 32.22
C ASP A 547 31.48 -49.85 30.82
N ASN A 548 32.18 -50.34 29.81
CA ASN A 548 32.11 -49.96 28.38
C ASN A 548 31.40 -51.14 27.62
N PRO A 549 31.38 -51.27 26.27
CA PRO A 549 31.64 -50.32 25.17
C PRO A 549 30.64 -50.45 23.97
N ILE A 550 31.04 -49.87 22.81
CA ILE A 550 30.85 -50.34 21.41
C ILE A 550 29.93 -49.51 20.49
N ASN A 551 30.59 -48.79 19.56
CA ASN A 551 30.26 -48.48 18.15
C ASN A 551 28.91 -47.80 17.79
N SER A 552 28.79 -47.03 16.70
CA SER A 552 29.75 -46.34 15.80
C SER A 552 28.90 -45.52 14.81
N GLU A 553 29.40 -44.38 14.29
CA GLU A 553 29.43 -44.07 12.83
C GLU A 553 29.76 -42.60 12.53
N HIS A 554 30.50 -42.42 11.43
CA HIS A 554 30.69 -41.18 10.67
C HIS A 554 29.47 -40.97 9.74
N PRO A 555 29.10 -39.74 9.28
CA PRO A 555 30.01 -38.90 8.48
C PRO A 555 29.89 -37.37 8.69
N ALA A 556 30.66 -36.64 7.89
CA ALA A 556 30.80 -35.18 7.94
C ALA A 556 30.12 -34.47 6.76
N THR A 557 29.68 -33.22 6.99
CA THR A 557 29.32 -32.17 5.99
C THR A 557 28.11 -32.46 5.07
N SER A 558 27.22 -31.52 4.72
CA SER A 558 27.30 -30.04 4.67
C SER A 558 25.91 -29.33 4.68
N ALA A 559 25.88 -28.05 5.07
CA ALA A 559 24.89 -26.98 4.72
C ALA A 559 23.40 -27.20 5.10
N THR A 560 22.87 -26.58 6.17
CA THR A 560 22.32 -25.19 6.30
C THR A 560 21.09 -24.85 5.45
N GLU A 561 19.92 -24.76 6.09
CA GLU A 561 18.93 -23.67 5.89
C GLU A 561 17.84 -23.68 7.00
N VAL A 562 18.12 -23.04 8.15
CA VAL A 562 17.09 -22.63 9.14
C VAL A 562 17.55 -21.34 9.84
N HIS A 563 16.99 -20.20 9.44
CA HIS A 563 17.01 -18.97 10.24
C HIS A 563 15.73 -18.16 9.98
N SER A 564 14.84 -18.15 10.96
CA SER A 564 13.63 -17.33 10.98
C SER A 564 13.27 -16.96 12.42
N SER A 565 14.04 -16.06 13.04
CA SER A 565 13.75 -15.40 14.33
C SER A 565 14.60 -14.14 14.59
N ILE A 566 14.94 -13.35 13.55
CA ILE A 566 15.57 -12.02 13.69
C ILE A 566 14.95 -11.06 12.64
N ASP A 567 13.65 -10.77 12.75
CA ASP A 567 12.95 -9.88 11.79
C ASP A 567 12.06 -8.80 12.44
N GLN A 568 11.66 -8.99 13.70
CA GLN A 568 10.68 -8.11 14.36
C GLN A 568 11.28 -6.83 14.95
N HIS A 569 12.61 -6.68 14.98
CA HIS A 569 13.26 -5.51 15.57
C HIS A 569 13.89 -4.53 14.56
N GLU A 570 14.05 -4.92 13.29
CA GLU A 570 14.54 -4.02 12.22
C GLU A 570 13.40 -3.23 11.55
N HIS A 571 12.21 -3.82 11.45
CA HIS A 571 11.03 -3.19 10.82
C HIS A 571 10.58 -1.86 11.47
N SER A 572 10.88 -1.63 12.76
CA SER A 572 10.56 -0.35 13.42
C SER A 572 11.55 0.77 13.06
N HIS A 573 12.82 0.44 12.83
CA HIS A 573 13.84 1.40 12.41
C HIS A 573 13.75 1.75 10.92
N VAL A 574 13.42 0.78 10.05
CA VAL A 574 13.23 1.02 8.61
C VAL A 574 12.08 2.00 8.35
N ASN A 575 10.94 1.84 9.04
CA ASN A 575 9.79 2.75 8.88
C ASN A 575 10.07 4.20 9.32
N LEU A 576 10.95 4.40 10.31
CA LEU A 576 11.33 5.75 10.76
C LEU A 576 12.30 6.44 9.77
N ILE A 577 13.14 5.67 9.08
CA ILE A 577 14.04 6.18 8.04
C ILE A 577 13.28 6.49 6.75
N GLN A 578 12.36 5.60 6.36
CA GLN A 578 11.51 5.76 5.17
C GLN A 578 10.67 7.05 5.26
N THR A 579 10.00 7.28 6.40
CA THR A 579 9.20 8.50 6.63
C THR A 579 10.02 9.79 6.65
N GLN A 580 11.31 9.75 6.98
CA GLN A 580 12.19 10.91 6.84
C GLN A 580 12.65 11.15 5.38
N GLN A 581 12.80 10.09 4.58
CA GLN A 581 13.08 10.23 3.14
C GLN A 581 11.86 10.77 2.37
N ASP A 582 10.65 10.31 2.68
CA ASP A 582 9.41 10.77 2.03
C ASP A 582 9.17 12.27 2.28
N VAL A 583 9.47 12.78 3.49
CA VAL A 583 9.42 14.21 3.80
C VAL A 583 10.46 15.02 3.03
N PHE A 584 11.63 14.43 2.73
CA PHE A 584 12.68 15.08 1.94
C PHE A 584 12.32 15.14 0.44
N GLU A 585 11.74 14.08 -0.12
CA GLU A 585 11.24 14.06 -1.50
C GLU A 585 10.00 14.95 -1.68
N MET A 586 9.05 14.99 -0.75
CA MET A 586 7.94 15.97 -0.83
C MET A 586 8.44 17.43 -0.82
N ARG A 587 9.47 17.72 -0.03
CA ARG A 587 10.10 19.05 -0.03
C ARG A 587 10.77 19.37 -1.37
N ARG A 588 11.49 18.41 -1.94
CA ARG A 588 12.14 18.53 -3.26
C ARG A 588 11.12 18.71 -4.39
N ILE A 589 9.98 18.01 -4.33
CA ILE A 589 8.87 18.19 -5.27
C ILE A 589 8.32 19.62 -5.15
N LEU A 590 8.01 20.08 -3.93
CA LEU A 590 7.52 21.45 -3.70
C LEU A 590 8.51 22.54 -4.15
N GLU A 591 9.80 22.37 -3.89
CA GLU A 591 10.84 23.31 -4.34
C GLU A 591 10.93 23.34 -5.88
N ASN A 592 10.77 22.20 -6.57
CA ASN A 592 10.68 22.15 -8.04
C ASN A 592 9.39 22.76 -8.61
N THR A 593 8.23 22.66 -7.94
CA THR A 593 6.97 23.24 -8.45
C THR A 593 6.94 24.78 -8.38
N PHE A 594 7.79 25.39 -7.57
CA PHE A 594 7.88 26.86 -7.45
C PHE A 594 8.94 27.50 -8.35
N GLU A 595 9.76 26.72 -9.07
CA GLU A 595 10.77 27.23 -10.02
C GLU A 595 10.29 27.20 -11.50
N SER A 596 9.07 26.73 -11.80
CA SER A 596 8.57 26.58 -13.18
C SER A 596 7.70 27.73 -13.73
N ASP A 597 7.42 28.78 -12.94
CA ASP A 597 6.60 29.92 -13.35
C ASP A 597 7.41 30.98 -14.15
N ASP A 598 8.07 30.59 -15.25
CA ASP A 598 8.66 31.58 -16.18
C ASP A 598 8.94 31.03 -17.62
N VAL A 599 7.90 30.62 -18.36
CA VAL A 599 7.99 30.48 -19.84
C VAL A 599 6.72 31.04 -20.53
N THR A 600 6.87 32.28 -20.99
CA THR A 600 6.26 32.94 -22.18
C THR A 600 5.04 32.30 -22.85
N ALA A 601 3.96 33.07 -22.93
CA ALA A 601 2.95 32.93 -23.97
C ALA A 601 3.53 33.34 -25.35
N ASP A 602 3.71 32.38 -26.26
CA ASP A 602 3.74 32.58 -27.72
C ASP A 602 3.80 31.22 -28.46
N ALA A 603 2.64 30.65 -28.81
CA ALA A 603 2.43 29.79 -29.99
C ALA A 603 0.96 29.30 -30.09
N VAL A 604 0.47 29.26 -31.34
CA VAL A 604 -0.84 28.76 -31.81
C VAL A 604 -0.98 27.24 -31.60
#